data_AF-W2XS88-F1
#
_entry.id   AF-W2XS88-F1
#
_cell.length_a   1.000
_cell.length_b   1.000
_cell.length_c   1.000
_cell.angle_alpha   90.00
_cell.angle_beta   90.00
_cell.angle_gamma   90.00
#
_symmetry.space_group_name_H-M   'P 1'
#
loop_
_entity.id
_entity.type
_entity.pdbx_description
1 polymer ?
#
loop_
_entity_poly.entity_id
_entity_poly.type
_entity_poly.pdbx_seq_one_letter_code
_entity_poly.pdbx_strand_id
1 'polypeptide(L)' 'MYVVFCKAEGALRTGAADLVGFGRLYITNPDLAERFQNDWSVEPMAGHEVYKNSALGGKFYNDYPSYQFKN' A
#
# COMPACT_ATOMS: atom_id res chain seq x y z
N MET A 1 4.27 -6.61 10.92
CA MET A 1 4.23 -7.71 9.93
C MET A 1 2.82 -7.95 9.34
N TYR A 2 2.56 -7.45 8.14
CA TYR A 2 1.26 -7.56 7.45
C TYR A 2 1.08 -8.89 6.71
N VAL A 3 -0.07 -9.55 6.85
CA VAL A 3 -0.38 -10.85 6.21
C VAL A 3 -0.18 -10.83 4.68
N VAL A 4 -0.48 -9.71 4.03
CA VAL A 4 -0.31 -9.53 2.59
C VAL A 4 1.17 -9.46 2.18
N PHE A 5 2.03 -8.87 3.02
CA PHE A 5 3.47 -8.83 2.79
C PHE A 5 4.08 -10.22 2.98
N CYS A 6 3.71 -10.95 4.03
CA CYS A 6 4.18 -12.32 4.24
C CYS A 6 3.82 -13.27 3.08
N LYS A 7 2.64 -13.09 2.47
CA LYS A 7 2.25 -13.87 1.29
C LYS A 7 3.10 -13.51 0.07
N ALA A 8 3.42 -12.25 -0.14
CA ALA A 8 4.31 -11.81 -1.22
C ALA A 8 5.71 -12.39 -1.05
N GLU A 9 6.29 -12.26 0.15
CA GLU A 9 7.58 -12.86 0.50
C GLU A 9 7.58 -14.38 0.28
N GLY A 10 6.50 -15.06 0.68
CA GLY A 10 6.34 -16.49 0.43
C GLY A 10 6.33 -16.85 -1.05
N ALA A 11 5.62 -16.08 -1.88
CA ALA A 11 5.56 -16.30 -3.33
C ALA A 11 6.94 -16.13 -4.00
N LEU A 12 7.70 -15.11 -3.60
CA LEU A 12 9.06 -14.89 -4.09
C LEU A 12 10.01 -16.01 -3.64
N ARG A 13 10.01 -16.36 -2.35
CA ARG A 13 10.91 -17.40 -1.80
C ARG A 13 10.66 -18.80 -2.34
N THR A 14 9.42 -19.10 -2.74
CA THR A 14 9.05 -20.40 -3.32
C THR A 14 9.30 -20.47 -4.82
N GLY A 15 9.65 -19.35 -5.47
CA GLY A 15 9.76 -19.25 -6.92
C GLY A 15 8.40 -19.27 -7.64
N ALA A 16 7.30 -19.04 -6.92
CA ALA A 16 5.97 -18.98 -7.51
C ALA A 16 5.73 -17.69 -8.31
N ALA A 17 6.51 -16.65 -8.05
CA ALA A 17 6.51 -15.39 -8.79
C ALA A 17 7.89 -14.73 -8.74
N ASP A 18 8.25 -14.00 -9.80
CA ASP A 18 9.44 -13.14 -9.82
C ASP A 18 9.18 -11.76 -9.19
N LEU A 19 7.93 -11.29 -9.26
CA LEU A 19 7.49 -9.98 -8.79
C LEU A 19 6.04 -10.05 -8.28
N VAL A 20 5.72 -9.21 -7.29
CA VAL A 20 4.36 -9.07 -6.74
C VAL A 20 3.93 -7.60 -6.79
N GLY A 21 2.82 -7.33 -7.48
CA GLY A 21 2.23 -5.99 -7.55
C GLY A 21 1.17 -5.77 -6.46
N PHE A 22 1.24 -4.61 -5.79
CA PHE A 22 0.22 -4.16 -4.84
C PHE A 22 -0.56 -2.99 -5.42
N GLY A 23 -1.86 -3.17 -5.69
CA GLY A 23 -2.71 -2.10 -6.22
C GLY A 23 -3.33 -1.24 -5.11
N ARG A 24 -4.44 -1.72 -4.54
CA ARG A 24 -5.24 -0.98 -3.53
C ARG A 24 -4.45 -0.53 -2.30
N LEU A 25 -3.42 -1.28 -1.93
CA LEU A 25 -2.58 -0.94 -0.79
C LEU A 25 -1.66 0.25 -1.10
N TYR A 26 -1.20 0.38 -2.35
CA TYR A 26 -0.38 1.52 -2.79
C TYR A 26 -1.19 2.81 -2.92
N ILE A 27 -2.51 2.72 -3.15
CA ILE A 27 -3.39 3.90 -3.22
C ILE A 27 -3.30 4.71 -1.92
N THR A 28 -3.41 4.06 -0.76
CA THR A 28 -3.43 4.73 0.55
C THR A 28 -2.05 4.85 1.19
N ASN A 29 -1.02 4.22 0.62
CA ASN A 29 0.34 4.19 1.15
C ASN A 29 1.32 4.55 0.01
N PRO A 30 1.58 5.85 -0.24
CA PRO A 30 2.46 6.27 -1.32
C PRO A 30 3.91 5.79 -1.13
N ASP A 31 4.29 5.50 0.11
CA ASP A 31 5.59 5.01 0.58
C ASP A 31 5.53 3.54 1.03
N LEU A 32 4.71 2.72 0.36
CA LEU A 32 4.46 1.33 0.77
C LEU A 32 5.74 0.49 0.84
N ALA A 33 6.69 0.71 -0.07
CA ALA A 33 7.96 -0.02 -0.10
C ALA A 33 8.79 0.28 1.17
N GLU A 34 8.90 1.56 1.53
CA GLU A 34 9.59 2.03 2.73
C GLU A 34 8.91 1.49 3.99
N ARG A 35 7.57 1.47 4.02
CA ARG A 35 6.83 0.89 5.14
C ARG A 35 7.15 -0.59 5.34
N PHE A 36 7.23 -1.37 4.26
CA PHE A 36 7.61 -2.78 4.35
C PHE A 36 9.06 -2.98 4.80
N GLN A 37 10.00 -2.18 4.28
CA GLN A 37 11.40 -2.27 4.66
C GLN A 37 11.64 -1.95 6.14
N ASN A 38 10.86 -1.04 6.71
CA ASN A 38 11.04 -0.56 8.09
C ASN A 38 10.01 -1.12 9.09
N ASP A 39 9.17 -2.07 8.68
CA ASP A 39 8.02 -2.60 9.44
C ASP A 39 7.12 -1.49 10.02
N TRP A 40 6.93 -0.39 9.29
CA TRP A 40 6.00 0.67 9.65
C TRP A 40 4.55 0.25 9.40
N SER A 41 3.63 0.88 10.12
CA SER A 41 2.21 0.61 9.89
C SER A 41 1.75 1.12 8.53
N VAL A 42 1.02 0.28 7.79
CA VAL A 42 0.29 0.66 6.59
C VAL A 42 -1.12 1.11 6.94
N GLU A 43 -1.61 2.06 6.17
CA GLU A 43 -3.00 2.49 6.18
C GLU A 43 -3.92 1.42 5.58
N PRO A 44 -5.20 1.36 6.00
CA PRO A 44 -6.20 0.49 5.39
C PRO A 44 -6.28 0.67 3.87
N MET A 45 -6.66 -0.38 3.15
CA MET A 45 -6.85 -0.32 1.70
C MET A 45 -7.97 0.65 1.33
N ALA A 46 -7.77 1.40 0.24
CA ALA A 46 -8.79 2.26 -0.33
C ALA A 46 -10.08 1.49 -0.67
N GLY A 47 -11.23 2.04 -0.26
CA GLY A 47 -12.53 1.59 -0.71
C GLY A 47 -12.79 1.94 -2.17
N HIS A 48 -13.82 1.35 -2.77
CA HIS A 48 -14.09 1.49 -4.20
C HIS A 48 -14.53 2.93 -4.58
N GLU A 49 -15.07 3.66 -3.61
CA GLU A 49 -15.58 5.02 -3.76
C GLU A 49 -14.53 6.05 -4.22
N VAL A 50 -13.23 5.75 -4.08
CA VAL A 50 -12.15 6.67 -4.48
C VAL A 50 -11.50 6.32 -5.83
N TYR A 51 -11.81 5.18 -6.46
CA TYR A 51 -11.03 4.74 -7.64
C TYR A 51 -11.22 5.62 -8.87
N LYS A 52 -12.40 6.23 -9.04
CA LYS A 52 -12.78 7.01 -10.24
C LYS A 52 -13.78 8.12 -9.91
N ASN A 53 -13.60 8.80 -8.79
CA ASN A 53 -14.54 9.82 -8.33
C ASN A 53 -14.05 11.23 -8.68
N SER A 54 -14.43 11.72 -9.85
CA SER A 54 -14.05 13.05 -10.33
C SER A 54 -14.60 14.19 -9.45
N ALA A 55 -15.66 13.95 -8.66
CA ALA A 55 -16.19 14.95 -7.74
C ALA A 55 -15.23 15.25 -6.58
N LEU A 56 -14.25 14.37 -6.30
CA LEU A 56 -13.25 14.56 -5.26
C LEU A 56 -12.03 15.36 -5.73
N GLY A 57 -11.86 15.58 -7.04
CA GLY A 57 -10.67 16.21 -7.60
C GLY A 57 -9.40 15.44 -7.23
N GLY A 58 -8.44 16.10 -6.57
CA GLY A 58 -7.20 15.47 -6.09
C GLY A 58 -7.34 14.73 -4.75
N LYS A 59 -8.45 14.94 -4.02
CA LYS A 59 -8.65 14.34 -2.70
C LYS A 59 -8.77 12.83 -2.81
N PHE A 60 -8.06 12.11 -1.95
CA PHE A 60 -7.88 10.67 -1.97
C PHE A 60 -7.29 10.14 -3.30
N TYR A 61 -6.51 10.97 -3.98
CA TYR A 61 -5.77 10.60 -5.18
C TYR A 61 -4.30 11.00 -5.07
N ASN A 62 -4.00 12.27 -4.76
CA ASN A 62 -2.64 12.79 -4.65
C ASN A 62 -2.30 13.40 -3.28
N ASP A 63 -3.16 13.19 -2.28
CA ASP A 63 -3.04 13.79 -0.94
C ASP A 63 -2.96 12.76 0.20
N TYR A 64 -2.81 11.47 -0.11
CA TYR A 64 -2.47 10.46 0.90
C TYR A 64 -1.09 10.77 1.50
N PRO A 65 -0.96 10.86 2.83
CA PRO A 65 0.30 11.17 3.45
C PRO A 65 1.25 9.96 3.44
N SER A 66 2.54 10.22 3.28
CA SER A 66 3.58 9.27 3.69
C SER A 66 3.50 8.98 5.19
N TYR A 67 4.15 7.92 5.66
CA TYR A 67 4.19 7.54 7.06
C TYR A 67 4.61 8.71 7.94
N GLN A 68 3.83 8.94 9.00
CA GLN A 68 4.08 10.00 9.96
C GLN A 68 4.61 9.39 11.26
N PHE A 69 5.87 9.70 11.60
CA PHE A 69 6.42 9.32 12.89
C PHE A 69 5.64 10.04 13.99
N LYS A 70 5.10 9.26 14.92
CA LYS A 70 4.53 9.83 16.14
C LYS A 70 5.68 10.16 17.09
N ASN A 71 5.83 11.44 17.42
CA ASN A 71 6.72 11.91 18.48
C ASN A 71 6.18 11.53 19.86
#